data_AF-A0AA90T3G8-F1
#
_entry.id   AF-A0AA90T3G8-F1
#
_cell.length_a   1.000
_cell.length_b   1.000
_cell.length_c   1.000
_cell.angle_alpha   90.00
_cell.angle_beta   90.00
_cell.angle_gamma   90.00
#
_symmetry.space_group_name_H-M   'P 1'
#
loop_
_entity.id
_entity.type
_entity.pdbx_description
1 polymer ?
#
loop_
_entity_poly.entity_id
_entity_poly.type
_entity_poly.pdbx_seq_one_letter_code
_entity_poly.pdbx_strand_id
1 'polypeptide(L)'
;MRTLKRLLKIAPVLLCAYAGSAQALVINFTPAPGMDPLALAGFQAAATRWTNALHDNVQVNLNIGFMELEPGVLGSTGSTRELFSYDDYRKALAKDAWSISDKTAVANLSKSSCLNVIMNGTGTNPSGIGSATPFLDDNCDDNNSNIRMTRANARALGLAGAKDDVSDGEINFSSLFNWDFDPSNGVDGKAYDFIGVAAHEIGHALGFISGVDVLDYNLTGDYADAEFTFISPGDLYRCSDHSKKKAADLDWSADTRTKFFSLDKCQNKLATFSTGATHGDGQQASHWQDELHLGLLDPTADRGEKLGLTPLDVLYFDVIGWNVVPEPGAIALFMLGLAGLAGVRRKR
;
A
#
# COMPACT_ATOMS: atom_id res chain seq x y z
N MET A 1 -69.57 30.89 3.97
CA MET A 1 -70.02 29.48 4.14
C MET A 1 -69.36 28.62 3.07
N ARG A 2 -68.80 27.47 3.48
CA ARG A 2 -68.26 26.33 2.71
C ARG A 2 -66.86 26.52 2.06
N THR A 3 -65.77 26.32 2.80
CA THR A 3 -64.99 25.06 3.01
C THR A 3 -64.40 24.44 1.75
N LEU A 4 -63.06 24.45 1.62
CA LEU A 4 -62.29 23.22 1.42
C LEU A 4 -60.83 23.38 1.88
N LYS A 5 -60.49 22.65 2.94
CA LYS A 5 -59.13 22.38 3.42
C LYS A 5 -58.39 21.55 2.37
N ARG A 6 -57.16 21.93 2.01
CA ARG A 6 -56.12 20.95 1.63
C ARG A 6 -54.78 21.40 2.19
N LEU A 7 -54.37 20.65 3.22
CA LEU A 7 -53.01 20.57 3.72
C LEU A 7 -52.07 20.29 2.55
N LEU A 8 -51.08 21.16 2.31
CA LEU A 8 -49.81 20.69 1.75
C LEU A 8 -48.86 20.49 2.92
N LYS A 9 -48.67 19.20 3.22
CA LYS A 9 -47.77 18.69 4.25
C LYS A 9 -46.36 19.19 3.97
N ILE A 10 -45.72 19.64 5.05
CA ILE A 10 -44.29 19.86 5.21
C ILE A 10 -43.54 18.69 4.56
N ALA A 11 -42.78 18.95 3.50
CA ALA A 11 -41.80 17.98 3.02
C ALA A 11 -40.68 17.93 4.07
N PRO A 12 -40.25 16.74 4.52
CA PRO A 12 -39.06 16.67 5.35
C PRO A 12 -37.90 17.10 4.46
N VAL A 13 -37.31 18.25 4.78
CA VAL A 13 -35.93 18.49 4.39
C VAL A 13 -35.15 17.39 5.12
N LEU A 14 -34.76 16.34 4.39
CA LEU A 14 -33.67 15.49 4.83
C LEU A 14 -32.44 16.41 4.85
N LEU A 15 -32.23 17.10 5.96
CA LEU A 15 -30.88 17.35 6.43
C LEU A 15 -30.29 15.95 6.63
N CYS A 16 -29.60 15.43 5.61
CA CYS A 16 -28.49 14.55 5.89
C CYS A 16 -27.49 15.41 6.67
N ALA A 17 -27.68 15.47 7.98
CA ALA A 17 -26.63 15.88 8.88
C ALA A 17 -25.44 14.99 8.51
N TYR A 18 -24.40 15.63 7.98
CA TYR A 18 -23.06 15.08 7.89
C TYR A 18 -22.70 14.56 9.29
N ALA A 19 -22.94 13.28 9.54
CA ALA A 19 -21.99 12.55 10.36
C ALA A 19 -20.76 12.51 9.47
N GLY A 20 -19.84 13.46 9.66
CA GLY A 20 -18.49 13.30 9.15
C GLY A 20 -18.08 11.89 9.53
N SER A 21 -17.61 11.12 8.54
CA SER A 21 -16.97 9.83 8.81
C SER A 21 -16.04 10.07 9.99
N ALA A 22 -16.36 9.49 11.16
CA ALA A 22 -15.40 9.44 12.24
C ALA A 22 -14.12 8.89 11.61
N GLN A 23 -13.00 9.62 11.73
CA GLN A 23 -11.71 9.15 11.23
C GLN A 23 -11.50 7.74 11.80
N ALA A 24 -11.67 6.75 10.93
CA ALA A 24 -11.76 5.37 11.32
C ALA A 24 -10.35 4.80 11.50
N LEU A 25 -9.42 5.18 10.62
CA LEU A 25 -8.01 4.89 10.77
C LEU A 25 -7.38 5.86 11.76
N VAL A 26 -6.76 5.30 12.79
CA VAL A 26 -5.96 6.05 13.77
C VAL A 26 -4.52 5.58 13.67
N ILE A 27 -3.59 6.51 13.48
CA ILE A 27 -2.15 6.25 13.54
C ILE A 27 -1.61 6.91 14.80
N ASN A 28 -1.14 6.11 15.75
CA ASN A 28 -0.54 6.56 17.00
C ASN A 28 0.97 6.47 16.94
N PHE A 29 1.62 7.43 17.57
CA PHE A 29 3.08 7.48 17.65
C PHE A 29 3.56 7.35 19.10
N THR A 30 4.57 6.51 19.29
CA THR A 30 5.37 6.43 20.52
C THR A 30 6.75 7.02 20.22
N PRO A 31 7.00 8.30 20.55
CA PRO A 31 8.27 8.92 20.24
C PRO A 31 9.40 8.49 21.15
N ALA A 32 10.60 8.36 20.59
CA ALA A 32 11.83 8.21 21.35
C ALA A 32 12.02 9.39 22.32
N PRO A 33 12.67 9.17 23.48
CA PRO A 33 12.92 10.25 24.44
C PRO A 33 13.67 11.43 23.82
N GLY A 34 13.16 12.65 24.04
CA GLY A 34 13.79 13.87 23.54
C GLY A 34 13.48 14.21 22.07
N MET A 35 12.49 13.56 21.46
CA MET A 35 12.01 13.87 20.11
C MET A 35 11.78 15.38 19.91
N ASP A 36 12.31 15.91 18.80
CA ASP A 36 12.07 17.29 18.39
C ASP A 36 10.55 17.53 18.18
N PRO A 37 9.93 18.54 18.81
CA PRO A 37 8.53 18.88 18.59
C PRO A 37 8.16 19.10 17.12
N LEU A 38 9.07 19.63 16.29
CA LEU A 38 8.85 19.82 14.85
C LEU A 38 8.80 18.47 14.12
N ALA A 39 9.69 17.54 14.45
CA ALA A 39 9.65 16.19 13.89
C ALA A 39 8.37 15.45 14.30
N LEU A 40 7.97 15.53 15.58
CA LEU A 40 6.71 14.94 16.04
C LEU A 40 5.50 15.52 15.30
N ALA A 41 5.44 16.85 15.13
CA ALA A 41 4.38 17.50 14.34
C ALA A 41 4.42 17.07 12.87
N GLY A 42 5.61 16.89 12.29
CA GLY A 42 5.79 16.39 10.93
C GLY A 42 5.25 14.97 10.75
N PHE A 43 5.53 14.05 11.69
CA PHE A 43 4.95 12.71 11.70
C PHE A 43 3.42 12.73 11.81
N GLN A 44 2.86 13.61 12.65
CA GLN A 44 1.41 13.78 12.77
C GLN A 44 0.78 14.31 11.47
N ALA A 45 1.44 15.24 10.80
CA ALA A 45 1.01 15.75 9.49
C ALA A 45 1.11 14.67 8.40
N ALA A 46 2.16 13.84 8.42
CA ALA A 46 2.33 12.71 7.53
C ALA A 46 1.23 11.65 7.73
N ALA A 47 0.94 11.28 8.99
CA ALA A 47 -0.19 10.40 9.33
C ALA A 47 -1.53 10.97 8.84
N THR A 48 -1.72 12.29 8.91
CA THR A 48 -2.94 12.95 8.41
C THR A 48 -3.11 12.77 6.90
N ARG A 49 -2.02 12.68 6.12
CA ARG A 49 -2.13 12.39 4.67
C ARG A 49 -2.78 11.01 4.44
N TRP A 50 -2.35 10.00 5.21
CA TRP A 50 -2.90 8.65 5.13
C TRP A 50 -4.32 8.53 5.69
N THR A 51 -4.62 9.12 6.86
CA THR A 51 -5.97 9.05 7.46
C THR A 51 -7.01 9.86 6.71
N ASN A 52 -6.60 10.76 5.82
CA ASN A 52 -7.49 11.42 4.86
C ASN A 52 -7.75 10.58 3.60
N ALA A 53 -6.88 9.63 3.29
CA ALA A 53 -6.99 8.77 2.11
C ALA A 53 -7.64 7.41 2.42
N LEU A 54 -7.48 6.90 3.65
CA LEU A 54 -7.89 5.56 4.08
C LEU A 54 -8.86 5.64 5.27
N HIS A 55 -9.78 4.67 5.40
CA HIS A 55 -10.85 4.71 6.41
C HIS A 55 -11.21 3.38 7.09
N ASP A 56 -10.29 2.43 7.13
CA ASP A 56 -10.46 1.23 7.96
C ASP A 56 -10.53 1.59 9.44
N ASN A 57 -11.47 1.00 10.19
CA ASN A 57 -11.66 1.28 11.61
C ASN A 57 -10.64 0.54 12.49
N VAL A 58 -9.36 0.83 12.28
CA VAL A 58 -8.22 0.17 12.92
C VAL A 58 -7.25 1.19 13.52
N GLN A 59 -6.40 0.69 14.40
CA GLN A 59 -5.31 1.43 15.03
C GLN A 59 -3.98 0.91 14.50
N VAL A 60 -3.12 1.82 14.05
CA VAL A 60 -1.73 1.55 13.69
C VAL A 60 -0.84 2.24 14.73
N ASN A 61 0.04 1.50 15.38
CA ASN A 61 0.93 2.00 16.42
C ASN A 61 2.38 1.97 15.93
N LEU A 62 3.04 3.13 15.85
CA LEU A 62 4.39 3.24 15.33
C LEU A 62 5.32 3.86 16.39
N ASN A 63 6.44 3.19 16.64
CA ASN A 63 7.54 3.81 17.36
C ASN A 63 8.27 4.76 16.39
N ILE A 64 8.60 5.97 16.84
CA ILE A 64 9.30 6.95 15.98
C ILE A 64 10.58 7.46 16.65
N GLY A 65 11.66 7.50 15.89
CA GLY A 65 12.97 7.92 16.35
C GLY A 65 13.69 8.85 15.37
N PHE A 66 14.72 9.52 15.89
CA PHE A 66 15.57 10.44 15.14
C PHE A 66 17.02 10.23 15.60
N MET A 67 17.85 9.66 14.72
CA MET A 67 19.18 9.13 15.08
C MET A 67 20.13 9.14 13.88
N GLU A 68 21.41 8.86 14.08
CA GLU A 68 22.33 8.68 12.95
C GLU A 68 21.99 7.35 12.23
N LEU A 69 21.74 7.42 10.92
CA LEU A 69 21.53 6.26 10.05
C LEU A 69 22.73 6.11 9.09
N GLU A 70 22.75 5.01 8.35
CA GLU A 70 23.76 4.76 7.32
C GLU A 70 23.83 5.89 6.27
N PRO A 71 25.00 6.12 5.65
CA PRO A 71 25.16 7.16 4.64
C PRO A 71 24.14 7.02 3.50
N GLY A 72 23.45 8.12 3.19
CA GLY A 72 22.44 8.17 2.12
C GLY A 72 21.03 7.76 2.54
N VAL A 73 20.81 7.29 3.77
CA VAL A 73 19.48 6.88 4.25
C VAL A 73 18.78 8.04 4.95
N LEU A 74 17.71 8.56 4.34
CA LEU A 74 16.89 9.65 4.89
C LEU A 74 16.01 9.18 6.05
N GLY A 75 15.28 8.09 5.82
CA GLY A 75 14.40 7.42 6.76
C GLY A 75 14.53 5.90 6.61
N SER A 76 14.07 5.16 7.61
CA SER A 76 13.96 3.71 7.54
C SER A 76 12.77 3.23 8.34
N THR A 77 12.03 2.28 7.77
CA THR A 77 10.90 1.62 8.40
C THR A 77 11.16 0.14 8.62
N GLY A 78 11.06 -0.30 9.87
CA GLY A 78 10.94 -1.71 10.24
C GLY A 78 9.50 -2.03 10.63
N SER A 79 8.83 -2.90 9.89
CA SER A 79 7.45 -3.31 10.22
C SER A 79 7.41 -4.62 10.99
N THR A 80 6.51 -4.74 11.97
CA THR A 80 6.10 -6.04 12.48
C THR A 80 5.37 -6.79 11.38
N ARG A 81 5.80 -8.02 11.08
CA ARG A 81 5.25 -8.84 9.99
C ARG A 81 4.69 -10.15 10.51
N GLU A 82 3.62 -10.59 9.86
CA GLU A 82 2.91 -11.83 10.18
C GLU A 82 2.78 -12.69 8.93
N LEU A 83 2.66 -14.00 9.13
CA LEU A 83 2.54 -14.99 8.07
C LEU A 83 1.14 -15.61 8.13
N PHE A 84 0.43 -15.58 7.01
CA PHE A 84 -0.89 -16.20 6.86
C PHE A 84 -0.88 -17.12 5.64
N SER A 85 -1.77 -18.12 5.64
CA SER A 85 -1.99 -18.89 4.42
C SER A 85 -2.55 -17.97 3.32
N TYR A 86 -2.19 -18.23 2.06
CA TYR A 86 -2.71 -17.48 0.92
C TYR A 86 -4.25 -17.54 0.87
N ASP A 87 -4.83 -18.70 1.19
CA ASP A 87 -6.28 -18.88 1.16
C ASP A 87 -6.99 -18.03 2.23
N ASP A 88 -6.43 -17.88 3.43
CA ASP A 88 -6.99 -17.01 4.47
C ASP A 88 -6.86 -15.53 4.10
N TYR A 89 -5.69 -15.11 3.60
CA TYR A 89 -5.49 -13.76 3.08
C TYR A 89 -6.51 -13.44 1.98
N ARG A 90 -6.64 -14.32 0.97
CA ARG A 90 -7.55 -14.13 -0.16
C ARG A 90 -9.00 -14.03 0.28
N LYS A 91 -9.44 -14.84 1.25
CA LYS A 91 -10.80 -14.77 1.81
C LYS A 91 -11.02 -13.46 2.58
N ALA A 92 -10.03 -13.01 3.35
CA ALA A 92 -10.12 -11.77 4.10
C ALA A 92 -10.22 -10.57 3.14
N LEU A 93 -9.33 -10.50 2.14
CA LEU A 93 -9.37 -9.46 1.11
C LEU A 93 -10.70 -9.47 0.32
N ALA A 94 -11.21 -10.65 -0.05
CA ALA A 94 -12.50 -10.76 -0.74
C ALA A 94 -13.70 -10.30 0.11
N LYS A 95 -13.61 -10.47 1.44
CA LYS A 95 -14.64 -10.02 2.38
C LYS A 95 -14.56 -8.51 2.62
N ASP A 96 -13.35 -7.97 2.63
CA ASP A 96 -13.09 -6.55 2.85
C ASP A 96 -13.39 -5.69 1.61
N ALA A 97 -13.21 -6.25 0.41
CA ALA A 97 -13.35 -5.59 -0.89
C ALA A 97 -14.50 -4.56 -0.97
N TRP A 98 -14.13 -3.29 -1.11
CA TRP A 98 -15.04 -2.15 -1.10
C TRP A 98 -15.15 -1.52 -2.50
N SER A 99 -14.01 -1.14 -3.06
CA SER A 99 -13.92 -0.36 -4.29
C SER A 99 -14.18 -1.21 -5.54
N ILE A 100 -14.24 -0.57 -6.71
CA ILE A 100 -14.27 -1.28 -8.00
C ILE A 100 -12.92 -1.94 -8.28
N SER A 101 -11.82 -1.30 -7.87
CA SER A 101 -10.47 -1.81 -8.02
C SER A 101 -10.26 -3.05 -7.15
N ASP A 102 -10.75 -3.06 -5.90
CA ASP A 102 -10.71 -4.25 -5.04
C ASP A 102 -11.43 -5.43 -5.68
N LYS A 103 -12.65 -5.18 -6.18
CA LYS A 103 -13.44 -6.23 -6.83
C LYS A 103 -12.74 -6.76 -8.08
N THR A 104 -12.02 -5.91 -8.80
CA THR A 104 -11.21 -6.30 -9.96
C THR A 104 -10.01 -7.14 -9.52
N ALA A 105 -9.27 -6.68 -8.51
CA ALA A 105 -8.12 -7.38 -7.96
C ALA A 105 -8.53 -8.76 -7.43
N VAL A 106 -9.52 -8.83 -6.55
CA VAL A 106 -10.06 -10.08 -5.96
C VAL A 106 -10.56 -11.05 -7.02
N ALA A 107 -11.27 -10.56 -8.04
CA ALA A 107 -11.77 -11.41 -9.12
C ALA A 107 -10.65 -12.07 -9.95
N ASN A 108 -9.48 -11.45 -9.96
CA ASN A 108 -8.30 -11.89 -10.70
C ASN A 108 -7.25 -12.61 -9.84
N LEU A 109 -7.45 -12.76 -8.53
CA LEU A 109 -6.58 -13.61 -7.71
C LEU A 109 -6.73 -15.10 -8.05
N SER A 110 -5.67 -15.87 -7.81
CA SER A 110 -5.72 -17.33 -7.91
C SER A 110 -6.78 -17.90 -6.97
N LYS A 111 -7.53 -18.91 -7.44
CA LYS A 111 -8.52 -19.62 -6.61
C LYS A 111 -7.95 -20.88 -5.97
N SER A 112 -6.69 -21.21 -6.29
CA SER A 112 -5.95 -22.29 -5.65
C SER A 112 -5.55 -21.89 -4.22
N SER A 113 -5.12 -22.86 -3.42
CA SER A 113 -4.54 -22.61 -2.08
C SER A 113 -3.09 -22.13 -2.13
N CYS A 114 -2.48 -22.10 -3.31
CA CYS A 114 -1.11 -21.71 -3.60
C CYS A 114 -1.07 -20.89 -4.90
N LEU A 115 0.04 -20.19 -5.10
CA LEU A 115 0.32 -19.31 -6.22
C LEU A 115 1.28 -19.98 -7.20
N ASN A 116 1.13 -19.66 -8.48
CA ASN A 116 2.16 -19.95 -9.49
C ASN A 116 3.08 -18.74 -9.60
N VAL A 117 4.37 -18.89 -9.27
CA VAL A 117 5.30 -17.76 -9.07
C VAL A 117 6.46 -17.84 -10.06
N ILE A 118 6.79 -16.73 -10.74
CA ILE A 118 8.08 -16.65 -11.44
C ILE A 118 9.15 -16.25 -10.42
N MET A 119 10.20 -17.07 -10.29
CA MET A 119 11.32 -16.85 -9.36
C MET A 119 12.66 -17.15 -10.04
N ASN A 120 13.77 -16.74 -9.42
CA ASN A 120 15.12 -17.05 -9.86
C ASN A 120 16.06 -17.20 -8.65
N GLY A 121 17.30 -17.65 -8.88
CA GLY A 121 18.36 -17.58 -7.88
C GLY A 121 18.26 -18.51 -6.67
N THR A 122 17.29 -19.43 -6.64
CA THR A 122 17.13 -20.38 -5.54
C THR A 122 18.12 -21.55 -5.68
N GLY A 123 18.35 -22.28 -4.58
CA GLY A 123 19.15 -23.51 -4.55
C GLY A 123 18.50 -24.68 -5.29
N THR A 124 17.20 -24.58 -5.59
CA THR A 124 16.42 -25.56 -6.34
C THR A 124 16.19 -25.16 -7.80
N ASN A 125 16.80 -24.07 -8.27
CA ASN A 125 16.57 -23.56 -9.62
C ASN A 125 16.93 -24.62 -10.70
N PRO A 126 15.99 -24.99 -11.60
CA PRO A 126 16.21 -26.02 -12.62
C PRO A 126 17.34 -25.73 -13.61
N SER A 127 17.75 -24.47 -13.75
CA SER A 127 18.86 -24.04 -14.59
C SER A 127 20.22 -24.10 -13.87
N GLY A 128 20.25 -24.65 -12.65
CA GLY A 128 21.42 -24.74 -11.78
C GLY A 128 21.26 -23.91 -10.51
N ILE A 129 21.87 -24.36 -9.42
CA ILE A 129 21.89 -23.70 -8.10
C ILE A 129 22.25 -22.21 -8.26
N GLY A 130 21.40 -21.31 -7.74
CA GLY A 130 21.64 -19.87 -7.78
C GLY A 130 21.51 -19.24 -9.18
N SER A 131 21.02 -19.97 -10.18
CA SER A 131 20.93 -19.43 -11.55
C SER A 131 20.00 -18.21 -11.61
N ALA A 132 20.48 -17.14 -12.23
CA ALA A 132 19.66 -15.95 -12.51
C ALA A 132 18.54 -16.23 -13.53
N THR A 133 18.54 -17.39 -14.19
CA THR A 133 17.50 -17.76 -15.15
C THR A 133 16.17 -17.98 -14.42
N PRO A 134 15.12 -17.21 -14.74
CA PRO A 134 13.82 -17.37 -14.09
C PRO A 134 13.14 -18.68 -14.46
N PHE A 135 12.47 -19.29 -13.49
CA PHE A 135 11.65 -20.48 -13.64
C PHE A 135 10.26 -20.26 -13.05
N LEU A 136 9.33 -21.14 -13.42
CA LEU A 136 8.00 -21.19 -12.83
C LEU A 136 8.06 -22.12 -11.62
N ASP A 137 7.77 -21.59 -10.45
CA ASP A 137 7.52 -22.34 -9.23
C ASP A 137 6.00 -22.49 -9.04
N ASP A 138 5.52 -23.73 -9.20
CA ASP A 138 4.11 -24.12 -9.10
C ASP A 138 3.93 -25.36 -8.22
N ASN A 139 4.83 -25.54 -7.24
CA ASN A 139 4.96 -26.76 -6.45
C ASN A 139 4.08 -26.77 -5.16
N CYS A 140 3.46 -25.65 -4.81
CA CYS A 140 2.59 -25.48 -3.63
C CYS A 140 3.27 -25.73 -2.27
N ASP A 141 4.56 -25.45 -2.16
CA ASP A 141 5.28 -25.46 -0.88
C ASP A 141 5.11 -24.15 -0.09
N ASP A 142 5.88 -23.97 0.98
CA ASP A 142 5.69 -22.89 1.94
C ASP A 142 5.86 -21.49 1.33
N ASN A 143 6.66 -21.30 0.27
CA ASN A 143 6.95 -19.98 -0.28
C ASN A 143 5.77 -19.37 -1.06
N ASN A 144 4.97 -20.23 -1.69
CA ASN A 144 3.91 -19.88 -2.63
C ASN A 144 2.51 -20.28 -2.12
N SER A 145 2.43 -20.85 -0.90
CA SER A 145 1.18 -21.10 -0.17
C SER A 145 0.91 -20.11 0.98
N ASN A 146 1.82 -19.18 1.24
CA ASN A 146 1.73 -18.20 2.32
C ASN A 146 1.94 -16.75 1.84
N ILE A 147 1.40 -15.80 2.61
CA ILE A 147 1.59 -14.36 2.43
C ILE A 147 2.21 -13.79 3.71
N ARG A 148 3.30 -13.05 3.57
CA ARG A 148 3.95 -12.31 4.65
C ARG A 148 3.62 -10.83 4.52
N MET A 149 2.83 -10.31 5.45
CA MET A 149 2.31 -8.94 5.41
C MET A 149 2.66 -8.16 6.66
N THR A 150 2.58 -6.83 6.60
CA THR A 150 2.71 -6.00 7.81
C THR A 150 1.51 -6.22 8.73
N ARG A 151 1.72 -6.12 10.05
CA ARG A 151 0.64 -6.24 11.02
C ARG A 151 -0.42 -5.17 10.79
N ALA A 152 -0.04 -3.93 10.46
CA ALA A 152 -0.97 -2.87 10.12
C ALA A 152 -1.94 -3.27 8.99
N ASN A 153 -1.41 -3.85 7.90
CA ASN A 153 -2.24 -4.34 6.80
C ASN A 153 -3.11 -5.53 7.22
N ALA A 154 -2.60 -6.42 8.10
CA ALA A 154 -3.38 -7.52 8.66
C ALA A 154 -4.56 -7.04 9.52
N ARG A 155 -4.41 -5.90 10.22
CA ARG A 155 -5.52 -5.27 10.97
C ARG A 155 -6.63 -4.80 10.04
N ALA A 156 -6.28 -4.15 8.93
CA ALA A 156 -7.25 -3.65 7.94
C ALA A 156 -8.12 -4.79 7.41
N LEU A 157 -7.50 -5.95 7.10
CA LEU A 157 -8.20 -7.16 6.65
C LEU A 157 -8.92 -7.95 7.77
N GLY A 158 -8.78 -7.54 9.03
CA GLY A 158 -9.34 -8.25 10.19
C GLY A 158 -8.67 -9.60 10.49
N LEU A 159 -7.43 -9.79 10.01
CA LEU A 159 -6.58 -10.95 10.30
C LEU A 159 -5.80 -10.78 11.61
N ALA A 160 -5.57 -9.53 12.02
CA ALA A 160 -5.08 -9.16 13.34
C ALA A 160 -6.14 -8.37 14.12
N GLY A 161 -5.95 -8.20 15.43
CA GLY A 161 -6.87 -7.41 16.26
C GLY A 161 -6.96 -5.97 15.75
N ALA A 162 -8.17 -5.42 15.58
CA ALA A 162 -8.31 -4.09 14.99
C ALA A 162 -7.68 -2.96 15.84
N LYS A 163 -7.66 -3.11 17.17
CA LYS A 163 -7.18 -2.11 18.14
C LYS A 163 -6.55 -2.80 19.35
N ASP A 164 -5.26 -2.55 19.58
CA ASP A 164 -4.50 -2.99 20.75
C ASP A 164 -3.26 -2.09 20.92
N ASP A 165 -2.44 -2.35 21.95
CA ASP A 165 -1.22 -1.59 22.25
C ASP A 165 0.05 -2.23 21.67
N VAL A 166 -0.08 -3.17 20.73
CA VAL A 166 1.06 -3.82 20.06
C VAL A 166 1.59 -2.89 18.98
N SER A 167 2.92 -2.68 18.95
CA SER A 167 3.58 -1.92 17.89
C SER A 167 3.45 -2.64 16.55
N ASP A 168 3.11 -1.89 15.50
CA ASP A 168 3.07 -2.34 14.11
C ASP A 168 4.40 -2.09 13.38
N GLY A 169 5.30 -1.33 14.00
CA GLY A 169 6.61 -1.04 13.45
C GLY A 169 7.33 0.13 14.12
N GLU A 170 8.50 0.42 13.59
CA GLU A 170 9.36 1.51 13.99
C GLU A 170 9.83 2.27 12.76
N ILE A 171 9.84 3.60 12.86
CA ILE A 171 10.35 4.50 11.83
C ILE A 171 11.45 5.34 12.45
N ASN A 172 12.64 5.30 11.86
CA ASN A 172 13.78 6.11 12.26
C ASN A 172 14.16 7.09 11.16
N PHE A 173 14.40 8.34 11.55
CA PHE A 173 14.87 9.39 10.65
C PHE A 173 16.32 9.74 10.93
N SER A 174 17.06 10.04 9.87
CA SER A 174 18.46 10.40 9.99
C SER A 174 18.65 11.82 10.52
N SER A 175 19.47 11.95 11.57
CA SER A 175 19.90 13.23 12.14
C SER A 175 21.01 13.92 11.34
N LEU A 176 21.48 13.29 10.27
CA LEU A 176 22.59 13.77 9.45
C LEU A 176 22.16 14.68 8.29
N PHE A 177 20.87 14.85 8.07
CA PHE A 177 20.32 15.65 6.97
C PHE A 177 19.66 16.94 7.45
N ASN A 178 19.55 17.89 6.51
CA ASN A 178 18.80 19.12 6.72
C ASN A 178 17.34 18.87 6.30
N TRP A 179 16.41 19.18 7.19
CA TRP A 179 15.00 18.86 7.04
C TRP A 179 14.14 20.11 6.97
N ASP A 180 13.18 20.10 6.05
CA ASP A 180 12.09 21.05 5.99
C ASP A 180 10.86 20.43 6.66
N PHE A 181 10.41 21.02 7.77
CA PHE A 181 9.26 20.53 8.55
C PHE A 181 7.94 21.21 8.16
N ASP A 182 7.94 22.14 7.19
CA ASP A 182 6.74 22.84 6.72
C ASP A 182 6.75 23.03 5.18
N PRO A 183 6.36 21.98 4.41
CA PRO A 183 6.30 22.05 2.96
C PRO A 183 5.10 22.87 2.42
N SER A 184 4.35 23.59 3.28
CA SER A 184 3.19 24.38 2.86
C SER A 184 3.56 25.61 2.04
N ASN A 185 4.79 26.11 2.20
CA ASN A 185 5.33 27.28 1.51
C ASN A 185 6.39 26.95 0.43
N GLY A 186 6.52 25.66 0.09
CA GLY A 186 7.63 25.13 -0.72
C GLY A 186 8.56 24.30 0.17
N VAL A 187 9.62 23.74 -0.43
CA VAL A 187 10.69 23.03 0.31
C VAL A 187 11.98 23.76 0.02
N ASP A 188 12.76 24.10 1.05
CA ASP A 188 14.06 24.76 0.85
C ASP A 188 14.97 23.90 -0.04
N GLY A 189 15.62 24.51 -1.04
CA GLY A 189 16.46 23.81 -2.02
C GLY A 189 17.69 23.08 -1.45
N LYS A 190 17.98 23.21 -0.16
CA LYS A 190 19.05 22.50 0.56
C LYS A 190 18.50 21.51 1.59
N ALA A 191 17.18 21.44 1.77
CA ALA A 191 16.51 20.58 2.73
C ALA A 191 15.68 19.50 2.02
N TYR A 192 15.38 18.41 2.74
CA TYR A 192 14.43 17.39 2.31
C TYR A 192 13.06 17.63 2.96
N ASP A 193 11.98 17.31 2.25
CA ASP A 193 10.61 17.37 2.79
C ASP A 193 10.41 16.30 3.88
N PHE A 194 10.48 16.70 5.14
CA PHE A 194 10.32 15.77 6.26
C PHE A 194 8.93 15.13 6.28
N ILE A 195 7.88 15.90 6.01
CA ILE A 195 6.50 15.37 6.03
C ILE A 195 6.30 14.39 4.88
N GLY A 196 6.88 14.70 3.72
CA GLY A 196 6.93 13.83 2.55
C GLY A 196 7.58 12.49 2.86
N VAL A 197 8.85 12.51 3.30
CA VAL A 197 9.59 11.29 3.64
C VAL A 197 8.89 10.55 4.79
N ALA A 198 8.34 11.24 5.81
CA ALA A 198 7.64 10.57 6.91
C ALA A 198 6.36 9.87 6.41
N ALA A 199 5.66 10.46 5.44
CA ALA A 199 4.51 9.81 4.83
C ALA A 199 4.93 8.59 3.98
N HIS A 200 6.07 8.67 3.29
CA HIS A 200 6.66 7.54 2.57
C HIS A 200 6.95 6.36 3.53
N GLU A 201 7.65 6.62 4.64
CA GLU A 201 7.98 5.61 5.65
C GLU A 201 6.71 4.98 6.28
N ILE A 202 5.69 5.79 6.56
CA ILE A 202 4.39 5.27 7.03
C ILE A 202 3.77 4.34 5.96
N GLY A 203 3.92 4.64 4.66
CA GLY A 203 3.46 3.79 3.57
C GLY A 203 4.06 2.38 3.62
N HIS A 204 5.35 2.25 3.94
CA HIS A 204 5.97 0.94 4.16
C HIS A 204 5.33 0.21 5.36
N ALA A 205 5.12 0.91 6.48
CA ALA A 205 4.46 0.32 7.65
C ALA A 205 3.03 -0.15 7.33
N LEU A 206 2.31 0.60 6.49
CA LEU A 206 0.95 0.27 6.04
C LEU A 206 0.91 -0.88 5.02
N GLY A 207 2.04 -1.27 4.42
CA GLY A 207 2.11 -2.49 3.60
C GLY A 207 2.69 -2.33 2.20
N PHE A 208 3.23 -1.16 1.84
CA PHE A 208 4.05 -1.04 0.63
C PHE A 208 5.40 -1.71 0.85
N ILE A 209 5.43 -3.03 0.75
CA ILE A 209 6.63 -3.85 0.93
C ILE A 209 6.67 -4.90 -0.17
N SER A 210 7.86 -5.44 -0.45
CA SER A 210 8.04 -6.56 -1.35
C SER A 210 8.99 -7.56 -0.73
N GLY A 211 8.66 -8.85 -0.84
CA GLY A 211 9.59 -9.90 -0.46
C GLY A 211 10.75 -10.06 -1.45
N VAL A 212 10.65 -9.46 -2.64
CA VAL A 212 11.71 -9.48 -3.65
C VAL A 212 12.99 -8.86 -3.12
N ASP A 213 12.93 -7.90 -2.18
CA ASP A 213 14.14 -7.36 -1.53
C ASP A 213 14.95 -8.44 -0.79
N VAL A 214 14.26 -9.42 -0.18
CA VAL A 214 14.89 -10.55 0.51
C VAL A 214 15.48 -11.53 -0.51
N LEU A 215 14.74 -11.82 -1.59
CA LEU A 215 15.25 -12.68 -2.67
C LEU A 215 16.48 -12.07 -3.34
N ASP A 216 16.41 -10.80 -3.72
CA ASP A 216 17.45 -10.07 -4.44
C ASP A 216 18.77 -10.05 -3.65
N TYR A 217 18.70 -9.82 -2.34
CA TYR A 217 19.88 -9.88 -1.47
C TYR A 217 20.46 -11.29 -1.33
N ASN A 218 19.61 -12.32 -1.34
CA ASN A 218 19.99 -13.72 -1.09
C ASN A 218 20.04 -14.58 -2.37
N LEU A 219 20.29 -13.97 -3.52
CA LEU A 219 20.34 -14.62 -4.83
C LEU A 219 21.65 -15.41 -5.06
N THR A 220 22.09 -16.16 -4.04
CA THR A 220 23.34 -16.93 -4.03
C THR A 220 23.14 -18.41 -4.34
N GLY A 221 21.90 -18.91 -4.24
CA GLY A 221 21.57 -20.33 -4.33
C GLY A 221 21.73 -21.10 -3.02
N ASP A 222 22.02 -20.42 -1.90
CA ASP A 222 22.19 -21.06 -0.59
C ASP A 222 20.87 -21.51 0.05
N TYR A 223 19.75 -20.93 -0.40
CA TYR A 223 18.40 -21.17 0.13
C TYR A 223 17.52 -21.86 -0.91
N ALA A 224 16.75 -22.87 -0.48
CA ALA A 224 15.70 -23.44 -1.32
C ALA A 224 14.57 -22.44 -1.57
N ASP A 225 13.80 -22.65 -2.63
CA ASP A 225 12.58 -21.90 -2.93
C ASP A 225 11.62 -21.84 -1.74
N ALA A 226 11.34 -22.98 -1.11
CA ALA A 226 10.44 -23.10 0.05
C ALA A 226 10.79 -22.19 1.24
N GLU A 227 12.06 -21.79 1.39
CA GLU A 227 12.50 -20.94 2.51
C GLU A 227 12.11 -19.46 2.30
N PHE A 228 11.80 -19.06 1.06
CA PHE A 228 11.43 -17.70 0.69
C PHE A 228 9.95 -17.39 0.98
N THR A 229 9.52 -17.57 2.24
CA THR A 229 8.15 -17.28 2.74
C THR A 229 7.85 -15.78 2.89
N PHE A 230 8.20 -14.97 1.89
CA PHE A 230 8.23 -13.51 1.96
C PHE A 230 7.32 -12.80 0.94
N ILE A 231 6.57 -13.53 0.11
CA ILE A 231 5.59 -12.93 -0.82
C ILE A 231 4.66 -12.01 -0.03
N SER A 232 4.65 -10.72 -0.40
CA SER A 232 3.82 -9.71 0.25
C SER A 232 2.48 -9.52 -0.48
N PRO A 233 1.49 -8.87 0.16
CA PRO A 233 0.23 -8.50 -0.49
C PRO A 233 0.40 -7.78 -1.84
N GLY A 234 1.33 -6.83 -1.92
CA GLY A 234 1.61 -6.07 -3.13
C GLY A 234 2.26 -6.91 -4.25
N ASP A 235 3.03 -7.94 -3.89
CA ASP A 235 3.69 -8.83 -4.86
C ASP A 235 2.66 -9.58 -5.73
N LEU A 236 1.45 -9.81 -5.23
CA LEU A 236 0.35 -10.43 -5.99
C LEU A 236 -0.05 -9.65 -7.25
N TYR A 237 0.32 -8.37 -7.31
CA TYR A 237 0.03 -7.48 -8.43
C TYR A 237 1.30 -7.15 -9.25
N ARG A 238 2.43 -7.79 -8.93
CA ARG A 238 3.71 -7.63 -9.62
C ARG A 238 3.77 -8.57 -10.81
N CYS A 239 3.73 -7.98 -12.00
CA CYS A 239 3.65 -8.67 -13.28
C CYS A 239 4.85 -8.41 -14.18
N SER A 240 5.06 -9.27 -15.16
CA SER A 240 5.98 -9.02 -16.28
C SER A 240 5.44 -9.65 -17.56
N ASP A 241 6.06 -9.34 -18.70
CA ASP A 241 5.79 -10.06 -19.94
C ASP A 241 6.07 -11.57 -19.81
N HIS A 242 6.96 -11.97 -18.91
CA HIS A 242 7.29 -13.37 -18.68
C HIS A 242 6.22 -14.09 -17.86
N SER A 243 5.76 -13.51 -16.73
CA SER A 243 4.66 -14.10 -15.96
C SER A 243 3.39 -14.20 -16.80
N LYS A 244 3.10 -13.17 -17.61
CA LYS A 244 2.00 -13.19 -18.58
C LYS A 244 2.11 -14.36 -19.56
N LYS A 245 3.29 -14.57 -20.17
CA LYS A 245 3.53 -15.67 -21.12
C LYS A 245 3.45 -17.05 -20.46
N LYS A 246 3.82 -17.14 -19.18
CA LYS A 246 3.79 -18.39 -18.39
C LYS A 246 2.44 -18.64 -17.72
N ALA A 247 1.50 -17.70 -17.80
CA ALA A 247 0.26 -17.72 -17.03
C ALA A 247 0.50 -17.91 -15.51
N ALA A 248 1.59 -17.33 -15.01
CA ALA A 248 1.89 -17.27 -13.58
C ALA A 248 1.00 -16.21 -12.91
N ASP A 249 0.76 -16.38 -11.61
CA ASP A 249 -0.04 -15.43 -10.83
C ASP A 249 0.76 -14.15 -10.55
N LEU A 250 2.09 -14.23 -10.37
CA LEU A 250 2.98 -13.08 -10.20
C LEU A 250 4.40 -13.32 -10.74
N ASP A 251 5.19 -12.25 -10.82
CA ASP A 251 6.63 -12.28 -11.06
C ASP A 251 7.43 -11.76 -9.86
N TRP A 252 7.95 -12.69 -9.07
CA TRP A 252 8.73 -12.44 -7.85
C TRP A 252 10.24 -12.54 -8.07
N SER A 253 10.69 -12.65 -9.32
CA SER A 253 12.12 -12.68 -9.63
C SER A 253 12.79 -11.32 -9.45
N ALA A 254 14.05 -11.35 -9.02
CA ALA A 254 14.93 -10.19 -8.96
C ALA A 254 15.88 -10.21 -10.16
N ASP A 255 15.61 -9.33 -11.13
CA ASP A 255 16.41 -9.14 -12.34
C ASP A 255 16.02 -7.84 -13.05
N THR A 256 16.74 -7.49 -14.12
CA THR A 256 16.55 -6.24 -14.87
C THR A 256 15.32 -6.18 -15.78
N ARG A 257 14.49 -7.24 -15.86
CA ARG A 257 13.28 -7.21 -16.69
C ARG A 257 12.24 -6.33 -16.01
N THR A 258 11.54 -5.52 -16.80
CA THR A 258 10.45 -4.67 -16.31
C THR A 258 9.42 -5.46 -15.50
N LYS A 259 9.14 -4.98 -14.29
CA LYS A 259 8.08 -5.47 -13.41
C LYS A 259 7.04 -4.37 -13.27
N PHE A 260 5.76 -4.70 -13.40
CA PHE A 260 4.70 -3.70 -13.45
C PHE A 260 3.49 -4.06 -12.59
N PHE A 261 2.81 -3.04 -12.11
CA PHE A 261 1.60 -3.16 -11.32
C PHE A 261 0.39 -3.42 -12.22
N SER A 262 -0.39 -4.45 -11.89
CA SER A 262 -1.56 -4.88 -12.65
C SER A 262 -2.57 -5.59 -11.75
N LEU A 263 -3.85 -5.27 -11.91
CA LEU A 263 -4.95 -5.86 -11.12
C LEU A 263 -5.68 -7.00 -11.85
N ASP A 264 -5.27 -7.31 -13.08
CA ASP A 264 -6.04 -8.12 -14.00
C ASP A 264 -5.22 -9.23 -14.66
N LYS A 265 -4.37 -9.90 -13.87
CA LYS A 265 -3.47 -10.96 -14.35
C LYS A 265 -2.59 -10.49 -15.52
N CYS A 266 -1.89 -9.39 -15.29
CA CYS A 266 -0.89 -8.83 -16.20
C CYS A 266 -1.47 -8.40 -17.56
N GLN A 267 -2.77 -8.12 -17.66
CA GLN A 267 -3.37 -7.68 -18.92
C GLN A 267 -3.12 -6.20 -19.17
N ASN A 268 -3.35 -5.36 -18.16
CA ASN A 268 -3.15 -3.93 -18.20
C ASN A 268 -2.05 -3.50 -17.21
N LYS A 269 -1.08 -2.73 -17.72
CA LYS A 269 -0.03 -2.09 -16.91
C LYS A 269 -0.56 -0.77 -16.36
N LEU A 270 -0.50 -0.60 -15.04
CA LEU A 270 -0.88 0.62 -14.34
C LEU A 270 0.32 1.49 -13.98
N ALA A 271 1.39 0.87 -13.49
CA ALA A 271 2.64 1.52 -13.11
C ALA A 271 3.81 0.54 -13.22
N THR A 272 5.04 1.02 -13.06
CA THR A 272 6.23 0.16 -13.01
C THR A 272 6.76 0.11 -11.57
N PHE A 273 7.21 -1.06 -11.14
CA PHE A 273 7.91 -1.23 -9.87
C PHE A 273 9.42 -1.23 -10.10
N SER A 274 10.17 -0.86 -9.07
CA SER A 274 11.58 -1.19 -9.00
C SER A 274 11.81 -2.71 -8.96
N THR A 275 12.99 -3.12 -9.40
CA THR A 275 13.28 -4.51 -9.79
C THR A 275 14.30 -5.22 -8.90
N GLY A 276 14.99 -4.49 -8.02
CA GLY A 276 15.93 -5.03 -7.03
C GLY A 276 17.20 -4.19 -6.94
N ALA A 277 17.73 -4.02 -5.73
CA ALA A 277 18.89 -3.18 -5.47
C ALA A 277 20.20 -3.79 -5.98
N THR A 278 20.29 -5.12 -6.01
CA THR A 278 21.52 -5.86 -6.27
C THR A 278 21.54 -6.44 -7.68
N HIS A 279 20.44 -7.08 -8.11
CA HIS A 279 20.34 -7.76 -9.41
C HIS A 279 19.34 -7.09 -10.37
N GLY A 280 18.64 -6.05 -9.92
CA GLY A 280 17.65 -5.30 -10.68
C GLY A 280 18.15 -3.95 -11.21
N ASP A 281 17.36 -2.91 -10.97
CA ASP A 281 17.54 -1.53 -11.44
C ASP A 281 18.33 -0.67 -10.45
N GLY A 282 18.85 -1.27 -9.37
CA GLY A 282 19.63 -0.58 -8.35
C GLY A 282 18.79 -0.01 -7.22
N GLN A 283 17.47 -0.21 -7.25
CA GLN A 283 16.54 0.26 -6.22
C GLN A 283 15.75 -0.90 -5.61
N GLN A 284 15.35 -0.75 -4.34
CA GLN A 284 14.57 -1.76 -3.62
C GLN A 284 13.25 -2.03 -4.34
N ALA A 285 12.92 -3.30 -4.52
CA ALA A 285 11.70 -3.74 -5.21
C ALA A 285 10.41 -3.39 -4.45
N SER A 286 10.52 -3.02 -3.17
CA SER A 286 9.48 -2.40 -2.36
C SER A 286 9.19 -0.93 -2.70
N HIS A 287 9.44 -0.51 -3.95
CA HIS A 287 9.16 0.85 -4.41
C HIS A 287 8.54 0.89 -5.82
N TRP A 288 7.90 2.02 -6.14
CA TRP A 288 7.70 2.41 -7.52
C TRP A 288 9.03 2.54 -8.26
N GLN A 289 9.01 2.43 -9.58
CA GLN A 289 10.22 2.69 -10.36
C GLN A 289 10.61 4.17 -10.24
N ASP A 290 11.87 4.38 -9.84
CA ASP A 290 12.53 5.68 -9.68
C ASP A 290 12.43 6.60 -10.90
N GLU A 291 12.52 7.90 -10.67
CA GLU A 291 12.55 8.98 -11.68
C GLU A 291 11.31 9.07 -12.59
N LEU A 292 10.26 8.30 -12.32
CA LEU A 292 9.01 8.33 -13.07
C LEU A 292 7.92 9.18 -12.43
N HIS A 293 8.17 9.73 -11.23
CA HIS A 293 7.26 10.62 -10.51
C HIS A 293 5.87 9.98 -10.32
N LEU A 294 5.86 8.68 -10.03
CA LEU A 294 4.64 7.86 -10.00
C LEU A 294 3.81 8.08 -8.74
N GLY A 295 4.49 8.31 -7.62
CA GLY A 295 3.86 8.29 -6.30
C GLY A 295 4.84 8.67 -5.21
N LEU A 296 4.31 8.74 -4.00
CA LEU A 296 5.06 8.99 -2.78
C LEU A 296 6.08 7.89 -2.49
N LEU A 297 5.82 6.65 -2.92
CA LEU A 297 6.68 5.48 -2.68
C LEU A 297 7.76 5.31 -3.76
N ASP A 298 8.31 6.44 -4.21
CA ASP A 298 9.53 6.52 -5.03
C ASP A 298 10.77 6.24 -4.15
N PRO A 299 11.77 5.45 -4.59
CA PRO A 299 12.91 5.08 -3.75
C PRO A 299 13.86 6.23 -3.45
N THR A 300 13.77 7.35 -4.16
CA THR A 300 14.61 8.52 -3.92
C THR A 300 13.80 9.78 -3.65
N ALA A 301 14.46 10.76 -3.04
CA ALA A 301 13.91 12.08 -2.82
C ALA A 301 15.02 13.10 -3.00
N ASP A 302 14.71 14.20 -3.67
CA ASP A 302 15.66 15.28 -3.91
C ASP A 302 15.51 16.42 -2.89
N ARG A 303 16.58 17.22 -2.76
CA ARG A 303 16.52 18.45 -1.96
C ARG A 303 15.67 19.50 -2.67
N GLY A 304 14.80 20.17 -1.93
CA GLY A 304 13.83 21.10 -2.50
C GLY A 304 12.64 20.45 -3.19
N GLU A 305 12.60 19.11 -3.22
CA GLU A 305 11.45 18.38 -3.76
C GLU A 305 10.35 18.28 -2.71
N LYS A 306 9.10 18.47 -3.17
CA LYS A 306 7.91 18.24 -2.35
C LYS A 306 7.29 16.89 -2.72
N LEU A 307 7.31 15.95 -1.79
CA LEU A 307 6.75 14.62 -2.00
C LEU A 307 5.26 14.62 -1.64
N GLY A 308 4.45 13.88 -2.39
CA GLY A 308 3.01 13.86 -2.22
C GLY A 308 2.36 12.53 -2.58
N LEU A 309 1.29 12.19 -1.86
CA LEU A 309 0.44 11.06 -2.18
C LEU A 309 -0.21 11.27 -3.55
N THR A 310 -0.15 10.26 -4.42
CA THR A 310 -0.85 10.25 -5.70
C THR A 310 -2.04 9.28 -5.68
N PRO A 311 -2.99 9.38 -6.63
CA PRO A 311 -4.04 8.38 -6.78
C PRO A 311 -3.51 6.97 -7.03
N LEU A 312 -2.29 6.84 -7.58
CA LEU A 312 -1.65 5.54 -7.77
C LEU A 312 -1.24 4.91 -6.44
N ASP A 313 -0.68 5.69 -5.51
CA ASP A 313 -0.39 5.20 -4.16
C ASP A 313 -1.68 4.72 -3.51
N VAL A 314 -2.72 5.56 -3.50
CA VAL A 314 -4.02 5.21 -2.90
C VAL A 314 -4.62 3.95 -3.52
N LEU A 315 -4.53 3.78 -4.84
CA LEU A 315 -4.95 2.56 -5.54
C LEU A 315 -4.16 1.33 -5.10
N TYR A 316 -2.85 1.45 -4.86
CA TYR A 316 -2.06 0.34 -4.35
C TYR A 316 -2.54 -0.08 -2.96
N PHE A 317 -2.75 0.89 -2.05
CA PHE A 317 -3.23 0.59 -0.69
C PHE A 317 -4.65 -0.01 -0.70
N ASP A 318 -5.53 0.48 -1.59
CA ASP A 318 -6.86 -0.09 -1.84
C ASP A 318 -6.78 -1.60 -2.04
N VAL A 319 -6.04 -2.03 -3.06
CA VAL A 319 -6.05 -3.43 -3.50
C VAL A 319 -5.27 -4.38 -2.58
N ILE A 320 -4.44 -3.89 -1.68
CA ILE A 320 -3.80 -4.71 -0.65
C ILE A 320 -4.64 -4.82 0.63
N GLY A 321 -5.81 -4.18 0.68
CA GLY A 321 -6.80 -4.33 1.75
C GLY A 321 -7.01 -3.12 2.65
N TRP A 322 -6.73 -1.90 2.18
CA TRP A 322 -7.12 -0.67 2.89
C TRP A 322 -8.29 -0.01 2.18
N ASN A 323 -9.39 0.23 2.87
CA ASN A 323 -10.55 0.89 2.32
C ASN A 323 -10.29 2.39 2.09
N VAL A 324 -10.43 2.86 0.84
CA VAL A 324 -10.19 4.26 0.47
C VAL A 324 -11.37 5.19 0.80
N VAL A 325 -11.09 6.40 1.27
CA VAL A 325 -12.10 7.45 1.48
C VAL A 325 -12.66 7.85 0.11
N PRO A 326 -13.99 7.78 -0.11
CA PRO A 326 -14.58 8.19 -1.39
C PRO A 326 -14.31 9.67 -1.67
N GLU A 327 -13.85 9.99 -2.89
CA GLU A 327 -13.63 11.38 -3.29
C GLU A 327 -14.94 12.20 -3.19
N PRO A 328 -14.89 13.47 -2.73
CA PRO A 328 -16.08 14.32 -2.61
C PRO A 328 -16.90 14.44 -3.91
N GLY A 329 -16.24 14.37 -5.07
CA GLY A 329 -16.89 14.43 -6.38
C GLY A 329 -17.81 13.25 -6.69
N ALA A 330 -17.44 12.04 -6.24
CA ALA A 330 -18.28 10.85 -6.40
C ALA A 330 -19.59 10.97 -5.60
N ILE A 331 -19.51 11.57 -4.41
CA ILE A 331 -20.67 11.85 -3.56
C ILE A 331 -21.56 12.92 -4.20
N ALA A 332 -20.97 14.01 -4.73
CA ALA A 332 -21.73 15.05 -5.42
C ALA A 332 -22.47 14.51 -6.65
N LEU A 333 -21.82 13.67 -7.48
CA LEU A 333 -22.43 13.04 -8.65
C LEU A 333 -23.53 12.05 -8.26
N PHE A 334 -23.34 11.27 -7.20
CA PHE A 334 -24.36 10.37 -6.68
C PHE A 334 -25.60 11.13 -6.17
N MET A 335 -25.39 12.22 -5.42
CA MET A 335 -26.46 13.08 -4.93
C MET A 335 -27.21 13.80 -6.06
N LEU A 336 -26.51 14.26 -7.09
CA LEU A 336 -27.11 14.82 -8.30
C LEU A 336 -27.93 13.77 -9.06
N GLY A 337 -27.44 12.54 -9.16
CA GLY A 337 -28.15 11.41 -9.77
C GLY A 337 -29.46 11.07 -9.05
N LEU A 338 -29.43 11.03 -7.71
CA LEU A 338 -30.62 10.80 -6.88
C LEU A 338 -31.65 11.94 -7.00
N ALA A 339 -31.19 13.20 -7.02
CA ALA A 339 -32.05 14.36 -7.25
C ALA A 339 -32.70 14.33 -8.63
N GLY A 340 -31.97 13.92 -9.67
CA GLY A 340 -32.48 13.73 -11.03
C GLY A 340 -33.60 12.67 -11.09
N LEU A 341 -33.39 11.51 -10.45
CA LEU A 341 -34.38 10.43 -10.40
C LEU A 341 -35.66 10.84 -9.63
N ALA A 342 -35.53 11.59 -8.54
CA ALA A 342 -36.66 12.13 -7.79
C ALA A 342 -37.43 13.21 -8.60
N GLY A 343 -36.72 14.01 -9.39
CA GLY A 343 -37.31 15.02 -10.28
C GLY A 343 -38.10 14.41 -11.45
N VAL A 344 -37.63 13.29 -12.00
CA VAL A 344 -38.32 12.55 -13.08
C VAL A 344 -39.59 11.85 -12.55
N ARG A 345 -39.56 11.34 -11.31
CA ARG A 345 -40.72 10.69 -10.68
C ARG A 345 -41.85 11.66 -10.30
N ARG A 346 -41.55 12.95 -10.15
CA ARG A 346 -42.55 14.01 -9.87
C ARG A 346 -43.24 14.56 -11.12
N LYS A 347 -42.73 14.26 -12.32
CA LYS A 347 -43.30 14.72 -13.61
C LYS A 347 -44.16 13.67 -14.32
N ARG A 348 -44.53 12.57 -13.65
CA ARG A 348 -45.51 11.60 -14.15
C ARG A 348 -46.79 11.65 -13.35
#